data_AF-A0A519KJ16-F1
#
_entry.id   AF-A0A519KJ16-F1
#
_cell.length_a   1.000
_cell.length_b   1.000
_cell.length_c   1.000
_cell.angle_alpha   90.00
_cell.angle_beta   90.00
_cell.angle_gamma   90.00
#
_symmetry.space_group_name_H-M   'P 1'
#
loop_
_entity.id
_entity.type
_entity.pdbx_description
1 polymer ?
#
loop_
_entity_poly.entity_id
_entity_poly.type
_entity_poly.pdbx_seq_one_letter_code
_entity_poly.pdbx_strand_id
1 'polypeptide(L)'
;MAADPRILVVAPDDDLIGPLCQGLDALGWRTVTARSLAGAVQVLIDWPLEAVILDSRLADAEEGVRAMRRTVTPRKLPVMAIGPRTSGWEAGLADIAMSAPPHAAQAALRLEHLVRTAIAEEEVNLREATFTARGEPLTTPEIETNPLRVLAAGKPDRHFLALSNALTALGCEVVAAPTPYTAFDYLHERPFDAAVLWGAEDHAPALSIASG
;
A
#
# COMPACT_ATOMS: atom_id res chain seq x y z
N MET A 1 27.03 9.65 10.87
CA MET A 1 25.66 10.18 10.97
C MET A 1 24.81 9.10 11.59
N ALA A 2 24.23 9.32 12.77
CA ALA A 2 23.24 8.39 13.30
C ALA A 2 22.04 8.43 12.35
N ALA A 3 21.67 7.28 11.78
CA ALA A 3 20.58 7.20 10.83
C ALA A 3 19.25 7.31 11.59
N ASP A 4 18.50 8.37 11.32
CA ASP A 4 17.19 8.61 11.94
C ASP A 4 16.20 7.48 11.58
N PRO A 5 15.35 7.05 12.53
CA PRO A 5 14.33 6.06 12.24
C PRO A 5 13.33 6.60 11.20
N ARG A 6 12.92 5.72 10.28
CA ARG A 6 11.93 6.04 9.23
C ARG A 6 10.59 5.36 9.50
N ILE A 7 10.61 4.19 10.14
CA ILE A 7 9.43 3.33 10.29
C ILE A 7 9.14 3.10 11.76
N LEU A 8 7.90 3.35 12.17
CA LEU A 8 7.39 2.93 13.47
C LEU A 8 6.90 1.49 13.39
N VAL A 9 7.36 0.64 14.29
CA VAL A 9 6.84 -0.71 14.48
C VAL A 9 6.06 -0.75 15.79
N VAL A 10 4.80 -1.14 15.74
CA VAL A 10 3.96 -1.23 16.94
C VAL A 10 3.61 -2.69 17.17
N ALA A 11 4.24 -3.30 18.18
CA ALA A 11 4.13 -4.74 18.43
C ALA A 11 4.25 -5.06 19.92
N PRO A 12 3.47 -6.03 20.45
CA PRO A 12 3.53 -6.38 21.88
C PRO A 12 4.84 -7.10 22.23
N ASP A 13 5.40 -7.84 21.27
CA ASP A 13 6.62 -8.65 21.36
C ASP A 13 7.31 -8.67 19.98
N ASP A 14 8.41 -9.41 19.86
CA ASP A 14 9.18 -9.54 18.62
C ASP A 14 8.86 -10.81 17.83
N ASP A 15 7.91 -11.63 18.27
CA ASP A 15 7.70 -12.97 17.70
C ASP A 15 7.19 -12.90 16.26
N LEU A 16 6.26 -11.98 15.99
CA LEU A 16 5.68 -11.81 14.66
C LEU A 16 6.56 -10.95 13.76
N ILE A 17 7.13 -9.85 14.29
CA ILE A 17 7.71 -8.79 13.45
C ILE A 17 9.22 -8.64 13.63
N GLY A 18 9.84 -9.30 14.61
CA GLY A 18 11.26 -9.18 14.91
C GLY A 18 12.17 -9.45 13.72
N PRO A 19 12.04 -10.61 13.02
CA PRO A 19 12.82 -10.90 11.83
C PRO A 19 12.61 -9.87 10.71
N LEU A 20 11.39 -9.35 10.57
CA LEU A 20 11.06 -8.32 9.59
C LEU A 20 11.78 -7.00 9.93
N CYS A 21 11.79 -6.57 11.19
CA CYS A 21 12.48 -5.35 11.63
C CYS A 21 13.98 -5.45 11.36
N GLN A 22 14.62 -6.57 11.71
CA GLN A 22 16.04 -6.81 11.45
C GLN A 22 16.37 -6.74 9.95
N GLY A 23 15.53 -7.36 9.12
CA GLY A 23 15.70 -7.32 7.67
C GLY A 23 15.49 -5.92 7.08
N LEU A 24 14.53 -5.14 7.58
CA LEU A 24 14.30 -3.77 7.17
C LEU A 24 15.47 -2.86 7.56
N ASP A 25 15.97 -2.98 8.79
CA ASP A 25 17.15 -2.25 9.24
C ASP A 25 18.38 -2.55 8.37
N ALA A 26 18.58 -3.81 7.98
CA ALA A 26 19.67 -4.23 7.08
C ALA A 26 19.53 -3.64 5.66
N LEU A 27 18.30 -3.35 5.22
CA LEU A 27 18.01 -2.70 3.94
C LEU A 27 17.99 -1.16 4.04
N GLY A 28 18.33 -0.58 5.19
CA GLY A 28 18.33 0.87 5.41
C GLY A 28 16.97 1.47 5.78
N TRP A 29 15.95 0.64 5.95
CA TRP A 29 14.62 1.04 6.46
C TRP A 29 14.63 1.01 7.99
N ARG A 30 15.33 1.97 8.59
CA ARG A 30 15.56 2.04 10.03
C ARG A 30 14.23 2.06 10.81
N THR A 31 14.09 1.13 11.74
CA THR A 31 12.90 0.93 12.55
C THR A 31 13.05 1.50 13.96
N VAL A 32 11.94 1.95 14.55
CA VAL A 32 11.79 2.23 15.98
C VAL A 32 10.56 1.50 16.48
N THR A 33 10.66 0.83 17.63
CA THR A 33 9.58 -0.03 18.13
C THR A 33 8.87 0.59 19.32
N ALA A 34 7.55 0.65 19.26
CA ALA A 34 6.67 0.94 20.38
C ALA A 34 5.95 -0.35 20.84
N ARG A 35 5.99 -0.63 22.14
CA ARG A 35 5.35 -1.82 22.74
C ARG A 35 3.87 -1.63 23.11
N SER A 36 3.33 -0.45 22.86
CA SER A 36 1.93 -0.12 23.12
C SER A 36 1.45 0.95 22.15
N LEU A 37 0.13 1.02 21.94
CA LEU A 37 -0.50 2.06 21.13
C LEU A 37 -0.27 3.46 21.70
N ALA A 38 -0.31 3.61 23.03
CA ALA A 38 -0.01 4.87 23.69
C ALA A 38 1.45 5.31 23.44
N GLY A 39 2.40 4.38 23.56
CA GLY A 39 3.80 4.64 23.23
C GLY A 39 4.00 4.99 21.76
N ALA A 40 3.28 4.32 20.86
CA ALA A 40 3.32 4.60 19.42
C ALA A 40 2.90 6.03 19.09
N VAL A 41 1.84 6.51 19.73
CA VAL A 41 1.38 7.91 19.60
C VAL A 41 2.45 8.89 20.09
N GLN A 42 3.09 8.62 21.24
CA GLN A 42 4.17 9.49 21.73
C GLN A 42 5.36 9.53 20.76
N VAL A 43 5.76 8.37 20.21
CA VAL A 43 6.84 8.32 19.22
C VAL A 43 6.51 9.13 17.97
N LEU A 44 5.25 9.14 17.50
CA LEU A 44 4.82 9.95 16.35
C LEU A 44 4.74 11.46 16.65
N ILE A 45 4.60 11.85 17.92
CA ILE A 45 4.70 13.25 18.34
C ILE A 45 6.16 13.71 18.30
N ASP A 46 7.07 12.84 18.75
CA ASP A 46 8.50 13.14 18.87
C ASP A 46 9.23 13.04 17.52
N TRP A 47 8.80 12.14 16.64
CA TRP A 47 9.48 11.80 15.39
C TRP A 47 8.54 11.83 14.17
N PRO A 48 8.92 12.50 13.07
CA PRO A 48 8.13 12.55 11.84
C PRO A 48 8.32 11.28 10.99
N LEU A 49 7.91 10.14 11.53
CA LEU A 49 8.11 8.84 10.88
C LEU A 49 7.22 8.68 9.62
N GLU A 50 7.78 8.01 8.61
CA GLU A 50 7.21 7.94 7.27
C GLU A 50 6.06 6.93 7.16
N ALA A 51 6.08 5.85 7.94
CA ALA A 51 5.02 4.84 7.94
C ALA A 51 5.00 4.03 9.25
N VAL A 52 3.92 3.27 9.43
CA VAL A 52 3.71 2.35 10.57
C VAL A 52 3.58 0.92 10.08
N ILE A 53 4.28 -0.01 10.74
CA ILE A 53 3.98 -1.44 10.73
C ILE A 53 3.29 -1.79 12.05
N LEU A 54 2.09 -2.37 11.99
CA LEU A 54 1.27 -2.65 13.16
C LEU A 54 1.00 -4.16 13.31
N ASP A 55 1.32 -4.69 14.48
CA ASP A 55 0.89 -6.02 14.90
C ASP A 55 -0.61 -6.03 15.18
N SER A 56 -1.37 -6.75 14.38
CA SER A 56 -2.82 -6.89 14.57
C SER A 56 -3.20 -7.67 15.84
N ARG A 57 -2.26 -8.32 16.53
CA ARG A 57 -2.50 -9.00 17.81
C ARG A 57 -2.71 -8.02 18.97
N LEU A 58 -2.30 -6.76 18.84
CA LEU A 58 -2.53 -5.73 19.86
C LEU A 58 -4.03 -5.57 20.14
N ALA A 59 -4.36 -5.37 21.43
CA ALA A 59 -5.70 -4.94 21.81
C ALA A 59 -5.95 -3.54 21.23
N ASP A 60 -7.20 -3.29 20.81
CA ASP A 60 -7.65 -2.00 20.28
C ASP A 60 -6.85 -1.48 19.07
N ALA A 61 -6.22 -2.39 18.30
CA ALA A 61 -5.35 -2.05 17.18
C ALA A 61 -6.01 -1.08 16.18
N GLU A 62 -7.30 -1.26 15.87
CA GLU A 62 -8.03 -0.38 14.95
C GLU A 62 -8.17 1.05 15.48
N GLU A 63 -8.52 1.23 16.75
CA GLU A 63 -8.59 2.55 17.37
C GLU A 63 -7.19 3.16 17.49
N GLY A 64 -6.17 2.33 17.73
CA GLY A 64 -4.77 2.71 17.67
C GLY A 64 -4.37 3.32 16.32
N VAL A 65 -4.76 2.68 15.21
CA VAL A 65 -4.53 3.23 13.85
C VAL A 65 -5.19 4.60 13.70
N ARG A 66 -6.47 4.71 14.09
CA ARG A 66 -7.21 5.98 14.00
C ARG A 66 -6.59 7.06 14.89
N ALA A 67 -6.11 6.72 16.07
CA ALA A 67 -5.40 7.64 16.95
C ALA A 67 -4.09 8.12 16.32
N MET A 68 -3.25 7.21 15.83
CA MET A 68 -1.97 7.55 15.19
C MET A 68 -2.16 8.46 13.95
N ARG A 69 -3.15 8.18 13.10
CA ARG A 69 -3.46 9.04 11.93
C ARG A 69 -3.90 10.45 12.35
N ARG A 70 -4.75 10.56 13.39
CA ARG A 70 -5.16 11.86 13.95
C ARG A 70 -3.97 12.66 14.50
N THR A 71 -3.04 11.99 15.17
CA THR A 71 -1.85 12.62 15.76
C THR A 71 -0.99 13.36 14.75
N VAL A 72 -0.87 12.84 13.52
CA VAL A 72 0.03 13.41 12.51
C VAL A 72 -0.67 14.21 11.43
N THR A 73 -1.99 14.41 11.54
CA THR A 73 -2.77 15.25 10.61
C THR A 73 -2.17 16.66 10.56
N PRO A 74 -2.00 17.29 9.38
CA PRO A 74 -2.55 16.91 8.07
C PRO A 74 -1.73 15.89 7.26
N ARG A 75 -0.59 15.42 7.77
CA ARG A 75 0.24 14.40 7.10
C ARG A 75 -0.52 13.08 7.02
N LYS A 76 -0.38 12.38 5.90
CA LYS A 76 -0.86 11.02 5.69
C LYS A 76 0.13 10.06 6.35
N LEU A 77 -0.41 9.14 7.15
CA LEU A 77 0.38 8.09 7.79
C LEU A 77 0.05 6.75 7.14
N PRO A 78 0.90 6.23 6.24
CA PRO A 78 0.73 4.89 5.74
C PRO A 78 0.85 3.85 6.86
N VAL A 79 -0.04 2.87 6.83
CA VAL A 79 -0.14 1.79 7.80
C VAL A 79 -0.15 0.44 7.08
N MET A 80 0.85 -0.38 7.39
CA MET A 80 0.91 -1.79 7.04
C MET A 80 0.55 -2.63 8.27
N ALA A 81 -0.64 -3.23 8.26
CA ALA A 81 -1.08 -4.12 9.33
C ALA A 81 -0.70 -5.58 9.04
N ILE A 82 -0.18 -6.28 10.05
CA ILE A 82 0.30 -7.65 9.92
C ILE A 82 -0.35 -8.55 10.99
N GLY A 83 -0.83 -9.71 10.58
CA GLY A 83 -1.27 -10.80 11.45
C GLY A 83 -2.71 -11.23 11.23
N PRO A 84 -3.21 -12.20 12.01
CA PRO A 84 -4.43 -12.92 11.71
C PRO A 84 -5.72 -12.09 11.90
N ARG A 85 -5.67 -10.97 12.65
CA ARG A 85 -6.86 -10.17 12.94
C ARG A 85 -7.18 -9.16 11.84
N THR A 86 -6.30 -8.96 10.85
CA THR A 86 -6.50 -7.95 9.80
C THR A 86 -7.64 -8.27 8.84
N SER A 87 -8.08 -9.53 8.76
CA SER A 87 -9.18 -9.95 7.87
C SER A 87 -10.55 -9.40 8.27
N GLY A 88 -10.72 -9.02 9.54
CA GLY A 88 -11.97 -8.44 10.05
C GLY A 88 -11.99 -6.91 10.05
N TRP A 89 -10.91 -6.26 9.60
CA TRP A 89 -10.80 -4.80 9.66
C TRP A 89 -11.65 -4.14 8.58
N GLU A 90 -12.15 -2.95 8.89
CA GLU A 90 -12.82 -2.08 7.93
C GLU A 90 -11.89 -1.77 6.74
N ALA A 91 -12.44 -1.83 5.52
CA ALA A 91 -11.70 -1.48 4.32
C ALA A 91 -11.16 -0.04 4.41
N GLY A 92 -9.87 0.14 4.12
CA GLY A 92 -9.21 1.45 4.18
C GLY A 92 -8.68 1.85 5.56
N LEU A 93 -8.90 1.05 6.62
CA LEU A 93 -8.30 1.31 7.92
C LEU A 93 -6.76 1.23 7.86
N ALA A 94 -6.26 0.12 7.31
CA ALA A 94 -4.85 -0.04 6.93
C ALA A 94 -4.71 0.06 5.42
N ASP A 95 -3.62 0.67 4.95
CA ASP A 95 -3.36 0.80 3.51
C ASP A 95 -2.97 -0.55 2.90
N ILE A 96 -2.28 -1.38 3.69
CA ILE A 96 -2.03 -2.79 3.37
C ILE A 96 -2.28 -3.65 4.60
N ALA A 97 -3.03 -4.73 4.44
CA ALA A 97 -3.27 -5.76 5.44
C ALA A 97 -2.70 -7.09 4.98
N MET A 98 -1.91 -7.75 5.84
CA MET A 98 -1.30 -9.05 5.54
C MET A 98 -1.55 -10.03 6.69
N SER A 99 -1.92 -11.27 6.38
CA SER A 99 -2.14 -12.31 7.39
C SER A 99 -0.86 -12.77 8.07
N ALA A 100 0.29 -12.60 7.42
CA ALA A 100 1.61 -12.97 7.92
C ALA A 100 2.69 -11.96 7.46
N PRO A 101 3.81 -11.85 8.18
CA PRO A 101 4.91 -10.97 7.81
C PRO A 101 5.51 -11.37 6.46
N PRO A 102 5.68 -10.43 5.52
CA PRO A 102 6.42 -10.69 4.29
C PRO A 102 7.93 -10.77 4.52
N HIS A 103 8.66 -11.21 3.50
CA HIS A 103 10.11 -11.03 3.47
C HIS A 103 10.46 -9.52 3.49
N ALA A 104 11.55 -9.14 4.18
CA ALA A 104 11.92 -7.74 4.37
C ALA A 104 12.07 -6.94 3.06
N ALA A 105 12.65 -7.54 2.02
CA ALA A 105 12.74 -6.91 0.70
C ALA A 105 11.36 -6.58 0.09
N GLN A 106 10.36 -7.45 0.32
CA GLN A 106 9.00 -7.20 -0.16
C GLN A 106 8.27 -6.17 0.72
N ALA A 107 8.56 -6.12 2.02
CA ALA A 107 8.05 -5.07 2.89
C ALA A 107 8.62 -3.70 2.50
N ALA A 108 9.92 -3.62 2.25
CA ALA A 108 10.60 -2.40 1.82
C ALA A 108 9.97 -1.81 0.55
N LEU A 109 9.74 -2.63 -0.48
CA LEU A 109 9.08 -2.19 -1.72
C LEU A 109 7.65 -1.68 -1.46
N ARG A 110 6.88 -2.37 -0.61
CA ARG A 110 5.53 -1.94 -0.24
C ARG A 110 5.54 -0.62 0.52
N LEU A 111 6.45 -0.46 1.49
CA LEU A 111 6.62 0.77 2.25
C LEU A 111 7.03 1.93 1.33
N GLU A 112 7.93 1.71 0.39
CA GLU A 112 8.33 2.71 -0.60
C GLU A 112 7.14 3.22 -1.41
N HIS A 113 6.33 2.30 -1.94
CA HIS A 113 5.14 2.67 -2.69
C HIS A 113 4.12 3.41 -1.82
N LEU A 114 3.87 2.92 -0.60
CA LEU A 114 2.95 3.55 0.34
C LEU A 114 3.36 4.98 0.72
N VAL A 115 4.64 5.18 1.03
CA VAL A 115 5.18 6.52 1.35
C VAL A 115 5.07 7.44 0.14
N ARG A 116 5.42 6.95 -1.05
CA ARG A 116 5.30 7.75 -2.29
C ARG A 116 3.86 8.16 -2.58
N THR A 117 2.89 7.27 -2.39
CA THR A 117 1.46 7.59 -2.54
C THR A 117 1.01 8.62 -1.51
N ALA A 118 1.39 8.45 -0.24
CA ALA A 118 1.04 9.41 0.81
C ALA A 118 1.57 10.81 0.51
N ILE A 119 2.82 10.93 0.06
CA ILE A 119 3.40 12.22 -0.34
C ILE A 119 2.62 12.84 -1.51
N ALA A 120 2.25 12.04 -2.50
CA ALA A 120 1.46 12.52 -3.64
C ALA A 120 0.08 13.03 -3.22
N GLU A 121 -0.61 12.31 -2.34
CA GLU A 121 -1.90 12.71 -1.79
C GLU A 121 -1.79 13.98 -0.92
N GLU A 122 -0.76 14.09 -0.09
CA GLU A 122 -0.49 15.28 0.72
C GLU A 122 -0.31 16.52 -0.15
N GLU A 123 0.45 16.40 -1.25
CA GLU A 123 0.66 17.49 -2.18
C GLU A 123 -0.65 17.90 -2.89
N VAL A 124 -1.52 16.96 -3.23
CA VAL A 124 -2.87 17.26 -3.76
C VAL A 124 -3.69 18.03 -2.73
N ASN A 125 -3.75 17.55 -1.48
CA ASN A 125 -4.48 18.21 -0.40
C ASN A 125 -3.96 19.64 -0.14
N LEU A 126 -2.64 19.83 -0.19
CA LEU A 126 -2.01 21.14 -0.03
C LEU A 126 -2.39 22.10 -1.16
N ARG A 127 -2.46 21.60 -2.40
CA ARG A 127 -2.93 22.37 -3.55
C ARG A 127 -4.40 22.75 -3.41
N GLU A 128 -5.27 21.80 -3.08
CA GLU A 128 -6.69 22.07 -2.84
C GLU A 128 -6.91 23.13 -1.75
N ALA A 129 -6.17 23.04 -0.64
CA ALA A 129 -6.24 24.02 0.44
C ALA A 129 -5.78 25.42 -0.04
N THR A 130 -4.73 25.49 -0.86
CA THR A 130 -4.21 26.74 -1.41
C THR A 130 -5.21 27.42 -2.36
N PHE A 131 -5.84 26.63 -3.24
CA PHE A 131 -6.85 27.10 -4.19
C PHE A 131 -8.12 27.57 -3.46
N THR A 132 -8.59 26.80 -2.48
CA THR A 132 -9.71 27.17 -1.62
C THR A 132 -9.44 28.47 -0.86
N ALA A 133 -8.25 28.64 -0.30
CA ALA A 133 -7.85 29.86 0.41
C ALA A 133 -7.82 31.11 -0.49
N ARG A 134 -7.74 30.94 -1.82
CA ARG A 134 -7.80 32.01 -2.81
C ARG A 134 -9.20 32.25 -3.39
N GLY A 135 -10.21 31.53 -2.91
CA GLY A 135 -11.60 31.65 -3.38
C GLY A 135 -11.90 30.91 -4.68
N GLU A 136 -10.98 30.06 -5.13
CA GLU A 136 -11.08 29.29 -6.39
C GLU A 136 -10.80 27.82 -6.08
N PRO A 137 -11.70 27.07 -5.40
CA PRO A 137 -11.47 25.67 -5.07
C PRO A 137 -11.24 24.82 -6.33
N LEU A 138 -10.34 23.84 -6.25
CA LEU A 138 -10.13 22.90 -7.36
C LEU A 138 -11.41 22.08 -7.60
N THR A 139 -11.75 21.88 -8.86
CA THR A 139 -12.86 20.99 -9.23
C THR A 139 -12.48 19.55 -8.90
N THR A 140 -13.21 18.93 -7.97
CA THR A 140 -13.07 17.50 -7.71
C THR A 140 -13.56 16.73 -8.93
N PRO A 141 -12.75 15.83 -9.52
CA PRO A 141 -13.20 15.00 -10.62
C PRO A 141 -14.36 14.11 -10.16
N GLU A 142 -15.36 13.92 -11.03
CA GLU A 142 -16.39 12.92 -10.80
C GLU A 142 -15.75 11.53 -10.79
N ILE A 143 -16.01 10.76 -9.73
CA ILE A 143 -15.55 9.38 -9.65
C ILE A 143 -16.45 8.54 -10.55
N GLU A 144 -15.88 7.96 -11.60
CA GLU A 144 -16.60 7.03 -12.45
C GLU A 144 -17.06 5.82 -11.63
N THR A 145 -18.35 5.51 -11.69
CA THR A 145 -18.94 4.35 -11.00
C THR A 145 -18.98 3.10 -11.88
N ASN A 146 -18.27 3.12 -13.02
CA ASN A 146 -18.19 2.00 -13.93
C ASN A 146 -17.37 0.85 -13.28
N PRO A 147 -17.63 -0.41 -13.65
CA PRO A 147 -16.73 -1.53 -13.32
C PRO A 147 -15.27 -1.19 -13.59
N LEU A 148 -14.38 -1.43 -12.63
CA LEU A 148 -12.94 -1.27 -12.83
C LEU A 148 -12.47 -2.20 -13.95
N ARG A 149 -11.83 -1.62 -14.96
CA ARG A 149 -11.26 -2.34 -16.10
C ARG A 149 -9.83 -2.74 -15.77
N VAL A 150 -9.59 -4.05 -15.70
CA VAL A 150 -8.30 -4.62 -15.35
C VAL A 150 -7.73 -5.37 -16.55
N LEU A 151 -6.58 -4.92 -17.04
CA LEU A 151 -5.80 -5.66 -18.03
C LEU A 151 -4.98 -6.73 -17.29
N ALA A 152 -5.23 -8.00 -17.56
CA ALA A 152 -4.43 -9.10 -17.03
C ALA A 152 -3.51 -9.63 -18.13
N ALA A 153 -2.20 -9.34 -18.04
CA ALA A 153 -1.21 -9.66 -19.04
C ALA A 153 -0.30 -10.83 -18.63
N GLY A 154 -0.15 -11.82 -19.51
CA GLY A 154 0.77 -12.94 -19.36
C GLY A 154 0.13 -14.31 -19.55
N LYS A 155 0.93 -15.37 -19.33
CA LYS A 155 0.52 -16.76 -19.64
C LYS A 155 -0.73 -17.16 -18.83
N PRO A 156 -1.79 -17.67 -19.49
CA PRO A 156 -3.04 -18.05 -18.81
C PRO A 156 -2.87 -19.39 -18.08
N ASP A 157 -2.24 -19.35 -16.90
CA ASP A 157 -2.13 -20.51 -16.00
C ASP A 157 -3.28 -20.56 -14.99
N ARG A 158 -3.25 -21.56 -14.09
CA ARG A 158 -4.31 -21.76 -13.09
C ARG A 158 -4.46 -20.57 -12.14
N HIS A 159 -3.39 -19.85 -11.82
CA HIS A 159 -3.41 -18.72 -10.91
C HIS A 159 -3.91 -17.47 -11.63
N PHE A 160 -3.53 -17.29 -12.90
CA PHE A 160 -4.09 -16.27 -13.78
C PHE A 160 -5.62 -16.37 -13.84
N LEU A 161 -6.14 -17.59 -14.09
CA LEU A 161 -7.58 -17.83 -14.14
C LEU A 161 -8.26 -17.61 -12.78
N ALA A 162 -7.63 -18.07 -11.69
CA ALA A 162 -8.16 -17.88 -10.35
C ALA A 162 -8.28 -16.38 -9.99
N LEU A 163 -7.26 -15.58 -10.30
CA LEU A 163 -7.28 -14.13 -10.06
C LEU A 163 -8.32 -13.43 -10.95
N SER A 164 -8.38 -13.78 -12.23
CA SER A 164 -9.36 -13.21 -13.16
C SER A 164 -10.80 -13.48 -12.68
N ASN A 165 -11.08 -14.70 -12.24
CA ASN A 165 -12.39 -15.06 -11.69
C ASN A 165 -12.70 -14.31 -10.38
N ALA A 166 -11.71 -14.15 -9.50
CA ALA A 166 -11.88 -13.41 -8.25
C ALA A 166 -12.18 -11.93 -8.50
N LEU A 167 -11.47 -11.28 -9.44
CA LEU A 167 -11.71 -9.89 -9.82
C LEU A 167 -13.09 -9.72 -10.48
N THR A 168 -13.48 -10.61 -11.38
CA THR A 168 -14.82 -10.60 -11.99
C THR A 168 -15.91 -10.79 -10.94
N ALA A 169 -15.70 -11.66 -9.94
CA ALA A 169 -16.65 -11.86 -8.83
C ALA A 169 -16.80 -10.61 -7.94
N LEU A 170 -15.78 -9.74 -7.90
CA LEU A 170 -15.82 -8.43 -7.24
C LEU A 170 -16.38 -7.32 -8.14
N GLY A 171 -16.82 -7.65 -9.37
CA GLY A 171 -17.45 -6.70 -10.29
C GLY A 171 -16.49 -5.98 -11.23
N CYS A 172 -15.23 -6.41 -11.34
CA CYS A 172 -14.28 -5.84 -12.32
C CYS A 172 -14.52 -6.39 -13.74
N GLU A 173 -14.25 -5.58 -14.77
CA GLU A 173 -14.11 -6.05 -16.15
C GLU A 173 -12.66 -6.49 -16.39
N VAL A 174 -12.43 -7.81 -16.45
CA VAL A 174 -11.07 -8.35 -16.66
C VAL A 174 -10.85 -8.68 -18.14
N VAL A 175 -9.77 -8.15 -18.70
CA VAL A 175 -9.36 -8.36 -20.09
C VAL A 175 -8.04 -9.12 -20.11
N ALA A 176 -8.06 -10.32 -20.66
CA ALA A 176 -6.88 -11.17 -20.73
C ALA A 176 -6.03 -10.84 -21.97
N ALA A 177 -4.74 -10.55 -21.77
CA ALA A 177 -3.75 -10.37 -22.81
C ALA A 177 -2.62 -11.41 -22.66
N PRO A 178 -2.67 -12.54 -23.39
CA PRO A 178 -1.73 -13.64 -23.18
C PRO A 178 -0.28 -13.32 -23.57
N THR A 179 -0.06 -12.25 -24.35
CA THR A 179 1.26 -11.81 -24.80
C THR A 179 1.43 -10.29 -24.65
N PRO A 180 2.68 -9.79 -24.54
CA PRO A 180 2.95 -8.35 -24.52
C PRO A 180 2.38 -7.62 -25.74
N TYR A 181 2.45 -8.23 -26.93
CA TYR A 181 1.90 -7.64 -28.16
C TYR A 181 0.40 -7.37 -28.01
N THR A 182 -0.37 -8.38 -27.61
CA THR A 182 -1.82 -8.20 -27.37
C THR A 182 -2.13 -7.24 -26.22
N ALA A 183 -1.27 -7.18 -25.20
CA ALA A 183 -1.43 -6.22 -24.10
C ALA A 183 -1.26 -4.78 -24.60
N PHE A 184 -0.24 -4.52 -25.41
CA PHE A 184 -0.04 -3.21 -26.02
C PHE A 184 -1.17 -2.83 -26.96
N ASP A 185 -1.65 -3.74 -27.81
CA ASP A 185 -2.80 -3.44 -28.70
C ASP A 185 -4.01 -2.95 -27.89
N TYR A 186 -4.36 -3.64 -26.80
CA TYR A 186 -5.47 -3.21 -25.93
C TYR A 186 -5.21 -1.87 -25.24
N LEU A 187 -3.99 -1.61 -24.77
CA LEU A 187 -3.64 -0.33 -24.14
C LEU A 187 -3.74 0.86 -25.10
N HIS A 188 -3.55 0.64 -26.41
CA HIS A 188 -3.75 1.69 -27.42
C HIS A 188 -5.22 1.89 -27.80
N GLU A 189 -6.03 0.83 -27.75
CA GLU A 189 -7.43 0.87 -28.16
C GLU A 189 -8.37 1.45 -27.08
N ARG A 190 -8.06 1.22 -25.79
CA ARG A 190 -8.93 1.65 -24.69
C ARG A 190 -8.18 1.88 -23.36
N PRO A 191 -8.73 2.73 -22.47
CA PRO A 191 -8.17 2.94 -21.15
C PRO A 191 -8.47 1.76 -20.21
N PHE A 192 -7.56 1.56 -19.26
CA PHE A 192 -7.66 0.59 -18.15
C PHE A 192 -7.37 1.29 -16.83
N ASP A 193 -8.01 0.84 -15.76
CA ASP A 193 -7.85 1.39 -14.40
C ASP A 193 -6.70 0.71 -13.67
N ALA A 194 -6.38 -0.53 -14.04
CA ALA A 194 -5.22 -1.26 -13.52
C ALA A 194 -4.68 -2.27 -14.54
N ALA A 195 -3.40 -2.60 -14.40
CA ALA A 195 -2.76 -3.70 -15.11
C ALA A 195 -2.15 -4.71 -14.11
N VAL A 196 -2.45 -5.98 -14.31
CA VAL A 196 -1.83 -7.10 -13.59
C VAL A 196 -0.85 -7.77 -14.54
N LEU A 197 0.44 -7.70 -14.23
CA LEU A 197 1.50 -8.23 -15.06
C LEU A 197 2.03 -9.53 -14.46
N TRP A 198 1.84 -10.64 -15.16
CA TRP A 198 2.21 -11.97 -14.70
C TRP A 198 3.70 -12.25 -14.93
N GLY A 199 4.52 -11.99 -13.91
CA GLY A 199 5.94 -12.37 -13.88
C GLY A 199 6.12 -13.80 -13.37
N ALA A 200 5.71 -14.80 -14.16
CA ALA A 200 5.92 -16.22 -13.84
C ALA A 200 7.43 -16.59 -13.90
N GLU A 201 7.78 -17.81 -14.31
CA GLU A 201 9.19 -18.21 -14.46
C GLU A 201 9.99 -17.25 -15.37
N ASP A 202 9.33 -16.70 -16.39
CA ASP A 202 9.86 -15.65 -17.25
C ASP A 202 9.23 -14.29 -16.91
N HIS A 203 10.07 -13.38 -16.42
CA HIS A 203 9.68 -12.02 -16.02
C HIS A 203 9.80 -11.02 -17.18
N ALA A 204 10.50 -11.36 -18.27
CA ALA A 204 10.77 -10.44 -19.35
C ALA A 204 9.48 -9.90 -20.03
N PRO A 205 8.42 -10.73 -20.25
CA PRO A 205 7.15 -10.22 -20.78
C PRO A 205 6.52 -9.16 -19.87
N ALA A 206 6.44 -9.42 -18.57
CA ALA A 206 5.87 -8.47 -17.60
C ALA A 206 6.69 -7.17 -17.55
N LEU A 207 8.02 -7.28 -17.52
CA LEU A 207 8.91 -6.11 -17.49
C LEU A 207 8.81 -5.26 -18.76
N SER A 208 8.67 -5.88 -19.94
CA SER A 208 8.53 -5.14 -21.20
C SER A 208 7.30 -4.24 -21.22
N ILE A 209 6.19 -4.69 -20.63
CA ILE A 209 4.95 -3.92 -20.50
C ILE A 209 5.12 -2.83 -19.44
N ALA A 210 5.75 -3.13 -18.30
CA ALA A 210 5.96 -2.16 -17.23
C ALA A 210 6.93 -1.02 -17.60
N SER A 211 7.85 -1.26 -18.54
CA SER A 211 8.85 -0.29 -18.98
C SER A 211 8.41 0.60 -20.15
N GLY A 212 7.34 0.23 -20.85
CA GLY A 212 6.80 0.95 -22.00
C GLY A 212 5.75 1.97 -21.58
#